data_AF-A0AAN7TAX6-F1
#
_entry.id   AF-A0AAN7TAX6-F1
#
_cell.length_a   1.000
_cell.length_b   1.000
_cell.length_c   1.000
_cell.angle_alpha   90.00
_cell.angle_beta   90.00
_cell.angle_gamma   90.00
#
_symmetry.space_group_name_H-M   'P 1'
#
loop_
_entity.id
_entity.type
_entity.pdbx_description
1 polymer ?
#
loop_
_entity_poly.entity_id
_entity_poly.type
_entity_poly.pdbx_seq_one_letter_code
_entity_poly.pdbx_strand_id
1 'polypeptide(L)'
;MSIFDSTTPLSGVRATESAHRQVELQSPADLTYLIANLSRAAREKLDKHFPPAASQGEEDAMRQRVAGLVEDYIAQTFTMAKSNLCINGLSDVEMETELARAEQGEEEIEPFDAKLAQRLQGLSAQIEAQTLALANLRRTAPDETARKWEDGFGKQGQELEEKMKAEEARRMEEAVNVDVSVVQGDRADEIERSLRLGQEGLGVLKQGMGGTVARLEKARMVVEVVEEKS
;
A
#
# COMPACT_ATOMS: atom_id res chain seq x y z
N MET A 1 -23.15 11.35 6.97
CA MET A 1 -23.61 10.02 6.54
C MET A 1 -22.41 9.31 5.95
N SER A 2 -21.89 8.32 6.67
CA SER A 2 -20.64 7.63 6.34
C SER A 2 -20.95 6.41 5.47
N ILE A 3 -20.15 6.23 4.42
CA ILE A 3 -20.29 5.22 3.35
C ILE A 3 -19.64 3.88 3.78
N PHE A 4 -19.43 3.70 5.08
CA PHE A 4 -18.84 2.52 5.71
C PHE A 4 -19.85 1.91 6.69
N ASP A 5 -21.10 1.79 6.26
CA ASP A 5 -22.05 0.91 6.94
C ASP A 5 -21.59 -0.52 6.66
N SER A 6 -20.76 -0.98 7.58
CA SER A 6 -19.92 -2.16 7.50
C SER A 6 -20.79 -3.41 7.60
N THR A 7 -20.99 -4.10 6.48
CA THR A 7 -21.42 -5.51 6.44
C THR A 7 -20.26 -6.47 6.80
N THR A 8 -19.42 -6.07 7.75
CA THR A 8 -18.47 -6.99 8.38
C THR A 8 -19.20 -7.75 9.48
N PRO A 9 -19.24 -9.09 9.46
CA PRO A 9 -19.87 -9.85 10.54
C PRO A 9 -19.17 -9.50 11.86
N LEU A 10 -19.96 -9.11 12.86
CA LEU A 10 -19.50 -8.79 14.21
C LEU A 10 -18.68 -9.97 14.76
N SER A 11 -17.42 -9.71 15.09
CA SER A 11 -16.52 -10.71 15.65
C SER A 11 -17.02 -11.15 17.03
N GLY A 12 -17.48 -12.40 17.15
CA GLY A 12 -17.87 -12.97 18.44
C GLY A 12 -18.97 -14.03 18.39
N VAL A 13 -19.74 -14.10 17.30
CA VAL A 13 -20.68 -15.20 17.07
C VAL A 13 -19.98 -16.24 16.21
N ARG A 14 -19.74 -17.44 16.73
CA ARG A 14 -19.40 -18.58 15.86
C ARG A 14 -20.52 -18.69 14.82
N ALA A 15 -20.19 -18.76 13.53
CA ALA A 15 -21.14 -19.01 12.43
C ALA A 15 -21.81 -20.41 12.48
N THR A 16 -21.97 -20.97 13.67
CA THR A 16 -22.56 -22.28 13.94
C THR A 16 -23.82 -22.18 14.81
N GLU A 17 -24.29 -20.98 15.18
CA GLU A 17 -25.62 -20.82 15.77
C GLU A 17 -26.69 -20.76 14.66
N SER A 18 -27.08 -21.98 14.25
CA SER A 18 -28.41 -22.36 13.75
C SER A 18 -28.92 -21.79 12.41
N ALA A 19 -28.14 -21.89 11.34
CA ALA A 19 -28.69 -22.09 10.01
C ALA A 19 -27.68 -22.89 9.16
N HIS A 20 -27.99 -24.15 8.85
CA HIS A 20 -27.23 -24.88 7.84
C HIS A 20 -27.39 -24.17 6.49
N ARG A 21 -26.34 -24.18 5.66
CA ARG A 21 -26.41 -23.61 4.31
C ARG A 21 -27.53 -24.30 3.54
N GLN A 22 -28.47 -23.51 3.02
CA GLN A 22 -29.51 -24.02 2.13
C GLN A 22 -28.90 -24.46 0.79
N VAL A 23 -29.52 -25.46 0.18
CA VAL A 23 -29.15 -25.94 -1.15
C VAL A 23 -29.77 -25.00 -2.18
N GLU A 24 -28.92 -24.30 -2.94
CA GLU A 24 -29.38 -23.36 -3.96
C GLU A 24 -29.66 -24.08 -5.28
N LEU A 25 -30.85 -23.85 -5.83
CA LEU A 25 -31.26 -24.27 -7.15
C LEU A 25 -31.25 -23.07 -8.09
N GLN A 26 -30.90 -23.30 -9.36
CA GLN A 26 -30.84 -22.22 -10.36
C GLN A 26 -32.24 -21.86 -10.88
N SER A 27 -33.15 -22.84 -10.89
CA SER A 27 -34.52 -22.65 -11.37
C SER A 27 -35.51 -23.63 -10.71
N PRO A 28 -36.83 -23.35 -10.76
CA PRO A 28 -37.86 -24.31 -10.36
C PRO A 28 -37.81 -25.62 -11.17
N ALA A 29 -37.35 -25.55 -12.42
CA ALA A 29 -37.17 -26.72 -13.27
C ALA A 29 -36.12 -27.71 -12.72
N ASP A 30 -35.16 -27.24 -11.93
CA ASP A 30 -34.19 -28.13 -11.29
C ASP A 30 -34.85 -29.01 -10.24
N LEU A 31 -35.80 -28.47 -9.46
CA LEU A 31 -36.50 -29.25 -8.43
C LEU A 31 -37.38 -30.33 -9.06
N THR A 32 -38.15 -29.98 -10.09
CA THR A 32 -38.98 -30.94 -10.82
C THR A 32 -38.11 -31.99 -11.51
N TYR A 33 -36.97 -31.62 -12.05
CA TYR A 33 -35.98 -32.56 -12.59
C TYR A 33 -35.44 -33.53 -11.53
N LEU A 34 -35.09 -33.05 -10.34
CA LEU A 34 -34.61 -33.90 -9.24
C LEU A 34 -35.67 -34.90 -8.79
N ILE A 35 -36.93 -34.47 -8.65
CA ILE A 35 -38.06 -35.34 -8.31
C ILE A 35 -38.25 -36.38 -9.41
N ALA A 36 -38.30 -35.96 -10.68
CA ALA A 36 -38.50 -36.87 -11.82
C ALA A 36 -37.36 -37.89 -11.95
N ASN A 37 -36.10 -37.46 -11.76
CA ASN A 37 -34.95 -38.33 -11.83
C ASN A 37 -34.95 -39.37 -10.70
N LEU A 38 -35.28 -38.97 -9.47
CA LEU A 38 -35.39 -39.90 -8.34
C LEU A 38 -36.53 -40.89 -8.55
N SER A 39 -37.71 -40.41 -8.97
CA SER A 39 -38.87 -41.26 -9.26
C SER A 39 -38.58 -42.26 -10.39
N ARG A 40 -37.85 -41.85 -11.44
CA ARG A 40 -37.40 -42.76 -12.50
C ARG A 40 -36.45 -43.82 -11.96
N ALA A 41 -35.42 -43.42 -11.20
CA ALA A 41 -34.45 -44.36 -10.62
C ALA A 41 -35.12 -45.33 -9.64
N ALA A 42 -36.11 -44.87 -8.87
CA ALA A 42 -36.91 -45.70 -7.99
C ALA A 42 -37.73 -46.74 -8.79
N ARG A 43 -38.38 -46.35 -9.88
CA ARG A 43 -39.11 -47.26 -10.78
C ARG A 43 -38.20 -48.30 -11.42
N GLU A 44 -37.03 -47.90 -11.92
CA GLU A 44 -36.04 -48.84 -12.46
C GLU A 44 -35.57 -49.87 -11.42
N LYS A 45 -35.41 -49.45 -10.16
CA LYS A 45 -35.08 -50.34 -9.04
C LYS A 45 -36.24 -51.28 -8.71
N LEU A 46 -37.46 -50.76 -8.69
CA LEU A 46 -38.66 -51.58 -8.48
C LEU A 46 -38.79 -52.63 -9.58
N ASP A 47 -38.62 -52.26 -10.86
CA ASP A 47 -38.71 -53.19 -11.98
C ASP A 47 -37.61 -54.26 -11.96
N LYS A 48 -36.42 -53.94 -11.44
CA LYS A 48 -35.34 -54.91 -11.25
C LYS A 48 -35.66 -55.95 -10.17
N HIS A 49 -36.32 -55.55 -9.09
CA HIS A 49 -36.61 -56.43 -7.94
C HIS A 49 -37.99 -57.08 -8.00
N PHE A 50 -38.93 -56.47 -8.73
CA PHE A 50 -40.28 -56.96 -9.00
C PHE A 50 -40.54 -56.86 -10.51
N PRO A 51 -39.95 -57.77 -11.32
CA PRO A 51 -40.09 -57.72 -12.77
C PRO A 51 -41.56 -57.92 -13.18
N PRO A 52 -42.09 -57.14 -14.14
CA PRO A 52 -43.48 -57.26 -14.58
C PRO A 52 -43.81 -58.59 -15.26
N ALA A 53 -42.80 -59.38 -15.65
CA ALA A 53 -42.96 -60.70 -16.25
C ALA A 53 -43.03 -61.85 -15.22
N ALA A 54 -42.69 -61.60 -13.95
CA ALA A 54 -42.72 -62.61 -12.90
C ALA A 54 -44.11 -62.77 -12.26
N SER A 55 -44.96 -61.74 -12.35
CA SER A 55 -46.25 -61.71 -11.66
C SER A 55 -47.38 -62.33 -12.48
N GLN A 56 -47.77 -63.56 -12.12
CA GLN A 56 -49.08 -64.12 -12.50
C GLN A 56 -50.18 -63.53 -11.60
N GLY A 57 -50.52 -62.26 -11.80
CA GLY A 57 -51.70 -61.60 -11.20
C GLY A 57 -51.66 -61.28 -9.69
N GLU A 58 -51.14 -62.16 -8.83
CA GLU A 58 -51.13 -61.97 -7.36
C GLU A 58 -49.92 -61.16 -6.85
N GLU A 59 -48.74 -61.33 -7.45
CA GLU A 59 -47.52 -60.60 -7.05
C GLU A 59 -47.55 -59.10 -7.41
N ASP A 60 -48.43 -58.70 -8.34
CA ASP A 60 -48.56 -57.30 -8.74
C ASP A 60 -49.19 -56.44 -7.63
N ALA A 61 -50.00 -57.03 -6.74
CA ALA A 61 -50.55 -56.32 -5.58
C ALA A 61 -49.45 -55.87 -4.60
N MET A 62 -48.42 -56.70 -4.41
CA MET A 62 -47.27 -56.33 -3.59
C MET A 62 -46.43 -55.24 -4.28
N ARG A 63 -46.19 -55.38 -5.58
CA ARG A 63 -45.48 -54.36 -6.38
C ARG A 63 -46.17 -53.01 -6.32
N GLN A 64 -47.50 -52.96 -6.53
CA GLN A 64 -48.28 -51.73 -6.47
C GLN A 64 -48.24 -51.10 -5.06
N ARG A 65 -48.33 -51.91 -4.01
CA ARG A 65 -48.24 -51.41 -2.63
C ARG A 65 -46.86 -50.82 -2.32
N VAL A 66 -45.79 -51.50 -2.73
CA VAL A 66 -44.42 -50.99 -2.54
C VAL A 66 -44.19 -49.73 -3.38
N ALA A 67 -44.68 -49.69 -4.63
CA ALA A 67 -44.60 -48.50 -5.47
C ALA A 67 -45.27 -47.28 -4.81
N GLY A 68 -46.47 -47.46 -4.26
CA GLY A 68 -47.17 -46.41 -3.51
C GLY A 68 -46.37 -45.93 -2.29
N LEU A 69 -45.83 -46.85 -1.48
CA LEU A 69 -45.01 -46.48 -0.32
C LEU A 69 -43.73 -45.72 -0.71
N VAL A 70 -43.11 -46.07 -1.84
CA VAL A 70 -41.92 -45.38 -2.33
C VAL A 70 -42.27 -43.99 -2.85
N GLU A 71 -43.40 -43.84 -3.55
CA GLU A 71 -43.88 -42.55 -4.04
C GLU A 71 -44.24 -41.61 -2.88
N ASP A 72 -44.94 -42.12 -1.85
CA ASP A 72 -45.23 -41.40 -0.60
C ASP A 72 -43.94 -40.98 0.12
N TYR A 73 -42.95 -41.87 0.18
CA TYR A 73 -41.65 -41.56 0.78
C TYR A 73 -40.91 -40.46 0.04
N ILE A 74 -40.92 -40.48 -1.30
CA ILE A 74 -40.30 -39.43 -2.13
C ILE A 74 -41.01 -38.09 -1.87
N ALA A 75 -42.34 -38.07 -1.89
CA ALA A 75 -43.13 -36.87 -1.63
C ALA A 75 -42.84 -36.28 -0.23
N GLN A 76 -42.80 -37.13 0.79
CA GLN A 76 -42.49 -36.70 2.16
C GLN A 76 -41.07 -36.17 2.30
N THR A 77 -40.10 -36.80 1.62
CA THR A 77 -38.69 -36.38 1.65
C THR A 77 -38.52 -34.99 1.06
N PHE A 78 -39.12 -34.70 -0.11
CA PHE A 78 -39.05 -33.36 -0.71
C PHE A 78 -39.83 -32.32 0.09
N THR A 79 -40.96 -32.70 0.70
CA THR A 79 -41.70 -31.82 1.62
C THR A 79 -40.85 -31.41 2.82
N MET A 80 -40.09 -32.34 3.41
CA MET A 80 -39.16 -32.05 4.50
C MET A 80 -37.92 -31.27 4.06
N ALA A 81 -37.42 -31.55 2.85
CA ALA A 81 -36.23 -30.89 2.30
C ALA A 81 -36.49 -29.45 1.89
N LYS A 82 -37.75 -29.09 1.62
CA LYS A 82 -38.17 -27.79 1.09
C LYS A 82 -37.65 -26.58 1.88
N SER A 83 -37.73 -26.64 3.21
CA SER A 83 -37.22 -25.57 4.10
C SER A 83 -35.69 -25.37 4.01
N ASN A 84 -34.98 -26.35 3.46
CA ASN A 84 -33.53 -26.31 3.27
C ASN A 84 -33.13 -26.07 1.80
N LEU A 85 -34.09 -25.85 0.91
CA LEU A 85 -33.85 -25.51 -0.49
C LEU A 85 -34.14 -24.01 -0.67
N CYS A 86 -33.42 -23.36 -1.58
CA CYS A 86 -33.75 -22.02 -2.03
C CYS A 86 -33.53 -21.91 -3.54
N ILE A 87 -34.38 -21.15 -4.23
CA ILE A 87 -34.28 -20.94 -5.68
C ILE A 87 -33.88 -19.48 -5.89
N ASN A 88 -32.67 -19.21 -6.36
CA ASN A 88 -32.16 -17.84 -6.55
C ASN A 88 -32.37 -16.89 -5.35
N GLY A 89 -32.34 -17.42 -4.12
CA GLY A 89 -32.57 -16.65 -2.89
C GLY A 89 -34.04 -16.38 -2.53
N LEU A 90 -35.01 -16.95 -3.26
CA LEU A 90 -36.43 -16.90 -2.94
C LEU A 90 -36.77 -17.80 -1.73
N SER A 91 -37.71 -17.32 -0.91
CA SER A 91 -38.20 -18.01 0.28
C SER A 91 -39.22 -19.12 -0.04
N ASP A 92 -39.59 -19.93 0.96
CA ASP A 92 -40.44 -21.13 0.80
C ASP A 92 -41.80 -20.85 0.12
N VAL A 93 -42.44 -19.72 0.44
CA VAL A 93 -43.74 -19.32 -0.11
C VAL A 93 -43.60 -18.85 -1.57
N GLU A 94 -42.54 -18.11 -1.87
CA GLU A 94 -42.24 -17.64 -3.22
C GLU A 94 -41.81 -18.81 -4.12
N MET A 95 -41.13 -19.81 -3.54
CA MET A 95 -40.79 -21.05 -4.21
C MET A 95 -42.04 -21.82 -4.64
N GLU A 96 -43.08 -21.91 -3.79
CA GLU A 96 -44.35 -22.55 -4.15
C GLU A 96 -45.03 -21.89 -5.34
N THR A 97 -45.05 -20.55 -5.38
CA THR A 97 -45.67 -19.83 -6.48
C THR A 97 -44.90 -20.03 -7.78
N GLU A 98 -43.57 -20.03 -7.74
CA GLU A 98 -42.72 -20.25 -8.92
C GLU A 98 -42.77 -21.71 -9.40
N LEU A 99 -42.85 -22.68 -8.48
CA LEU A 99 -43.03 -24.10 -8.81
C LEU A 99 -44.40 -24.35 -9.45
N ALA A 100 -45.47 -23.80 -8.89
CA ALA A 100 -46.81 -23.92 -9.46
C ALA A 100 -46.89 -23.31 -10.87
N ARG A 101 -46.15 -22.23 -11.12
CA ARG A 101 -46.02 -21.58 -12.43
C ARG A 101 -45.20 -22.42 -13.42
N ALA A 102 -44.08 -22.98 -12.96
CA ALA A 102 -43.25 -23.89 -13.76
C ALA A 102 -43.97 -25.20 -14.12
N GLU A 103 -44.77 -25.77 -13.21
CA GLU A 103 -45.60 -26.95 -13.47
C GLU A 103 -46.69 -26.69 -14.52
N GLN A 104 -47.14 -25.43 -14.66
CA GLN A 104 -48.05 -25.01 -15.72
C GLN A 104 -47.36 -24.85 -17.08
N GLY A 105 -46.04 -25.09 -17.17
CA GLY A 105 -45.26 -24.97 -18.39
C GLY A 105 -44.98 -23.52 -18.81
N GLU A 106 -45.20 -22.56 -17.92
CA GLU A 106 -44.83 -21.17 -18.10
C GLU A 106 -43.34 -21.00 -17.75
N GLU A 107 -42.45 -21.47 -18.62
CA GLU A 107 -41.07 -20.97 -18.63
C GLU A 107 -41.13 -19.52 -19.11
N GLU A 108 -41.39 -18.60 -18.18
CA GLU A 108 -41.35 -17.18 -18.47
C GLU A 108 -39.92 -16.76 -18.75
N ILE A 109 -39.58 -16.77 -20.04
CA ILE A 109 -38.41 -16.05 -20.52
C ILE A 109 -38.64 -14.59 -20.14
N GLU A 110 -37.85 -14.10 -19.18
CA GLU A 110 -37.93 -12.70 -18.78
C GLU A 110 -37.82 -11.81 -20.04
N PRO A 111 -38.77 -10.89 -20.25
CA PRO A 111 -38.72 -10.02 -21.40
C PRO A 111 -37.51 -9.09 -21.30
N PHE A 112 -36.81 -8.90 -22.42
CA PHE A 112 -35.64 -8.04 -22.46
C PHE A 112 -35.99 -6.60 -22.04
N ASP A 113 -35.45 -6.15 -20.90
CA ASP A 113 -35.64 -4.79 -20.43
C ASP A 113 -34.70 -3.83 -21.17
N ALA A 114 -35.24 -3.17 -22.19
CA ALA A 114 -34.53 -2.14 -22.96
C ALA A 114 -34.03 -0.97 -22.09
N LYS A 115 -34.72 -0.63 -20.98
CA LYS A 115 -34.30 0.45 -20.08
C LYS A 115 -33.08 0.04 -19.27
N LEU A 116 -33.07 -1.19 -18.77
CA LEU A 116 -31.92 -1.74 -18.05
C LEU A 116 -30.71 -1.84 -18.98
N ALA A 117 -30.90 -2.29 -20.22
CA ALA A 117 -29.85 -2.34 -21.23
C ALA A 117 -29.27 -0.95 -21.55
N GLN A 118 -30.12 0.06 -21.73
CA GLN A 118 -29.68 1.44 -21.91
C GLN A 118 -28.88 1.97 -20.72
N ARG A 119 -29.30 1.65 -19.49
CA ARG A 119 -28.57 2.03 -18.28
C ARG A 119 -27.22 1.33 -18.19
N LEU A 120 -27.15 0.06 -18.53
CA LEU A 120 -25.91 -0.72 -18.56
C LEU A 120 -24.93 -0.16 -19.59
N GLN A 121 -25.42 0.18 -20.78
CA GLN A 121 -24.62 0.84 -21.82
C GLN A 121 -24.13 2.22 -21.36
N GLY A 122 -24.98 3.01 -20.69
CA GLY A 122 -24.61 4.31 -20.14
C GLY A 122 -23.53 4.19 -19.05
N LEU A 123 -23.64 3.22 -18.15
CA LEU A 123 -22.65 2.93 -17.13
C LEU A 123 -21.32 2.46 -17.74
N SER A 124 -21.36 1.59 -18.76
CA SER A 124 -20.15 1.16 -19.48
C SER A 124 -19.41 2.35 -20.09
N ALA A 125 -20.13 3.25 -20.77
CA ALA A 125 -19.55 4.46 -21.34
C ALA A 125 -18.93 5.38 -20.28
N GLN A 126 -19.57 5.51 -19.11
CA GLN A 126 -19.00 6.27 -17.98
C GLN A 126 -17.72 5.65 -17.45
N ILE A 127 -17.68 4.32 -17.31
CA ILE A 127 -16.48 3.59 -16.87
C ILE A 127 -15.34 3.82 -17.86
N GLU A 128 -15.60 3.71 -19.17
CA GLU A 128 -14.60 3.94 -20.21
C GLU A 128 -14.07 5.38 -20.19
N ALA A 129 -14.96 6.37 -20.08
CA ALA A 129 -14.58 7.78 -20.00
C ALA A 129 -13.73 8.08 -18.75
N GLN A 130 -14.11 7.56 -17.59
CA GLN A 130 -13.33 7.70 -16.36
C GLN A 130 -11.98 6.98 -16.42
N THR A 131 -11.94 5.80 -17.04
CA THR A 131 -10.68 5.05 -17.25
C THR A 131 -9.72 5.84 -18.11
N LEU A 132 -10.21 6.45 -19.19
CA LEU A 132 -9.42 7.31 -20.06
C LEU A 132 -8.96 8.58 -19.33
N ALA A 133 -9.84 9.22 -18.54
CA ALA A 133 -9.49 10.39 -17.74
C ALA A 133 -8.40 10.07 -16.71
N LEU A 134 -8.50 8.92 -16.03
CA LEU A 134 -7.49 8.46 -15.07
C LEU A 134 -6.15 8.17 -15.75
N ALA A 135 -6.17 7.54 -16.93
CA ALA A 135 -4.95 7.28 -17.70
C ALA A 135 -4.27 8.59 -18.13
N ASN A 136 -5.04 9.57 -18.60
CA ASN A 136 -4.52 10.89 -18.92
C ASN A 136 -3.97 11.60 -17.68
N LEU A 137 -4.69 11.56 -16.56
CA LEU A 137 -4.22 12.16 -15.31
C LEU A 137 -2.91 11.53 -14.83
N ARG A 138 -2.78 10.20 -14.89
CA ARG A 138 -1.52 9.51 -14.54
C ARG A 138 -0.36 9.92 -15.45
N ARG A 139 -0.65 10.25 -16.71
CA ARG A 139 0.35 10.69 -17.68
C ARG A 139 0.76 12.15 -17.50
N THR A 140 -0.19 13.06 -17.28
CA THR A 140 0.08 14.51 -17.30
C THR A 140 0.29 15.11 -15.91
N ALA A 141 -0.37 14.58 -14.87
CA ALA A 141 -0.31 15.16 -13.54
C ALA A 141 1.10 15.18 -12.93
N PRO A 142 1.93 14.12 -13.03
CA PRO A 142 3.28 14.15 -12.46
C PRO A 142 4.12 15.28 -13.06
N ASP A 143 4.16 15.40 -14.39
CA ASP A 143 4.93 16.43 -15.08
C ASP A 143 4.39 17.83 -14.78
N GLU A 144 3.07 18.02 -14.76
CA GLU A 144 2.46 19.31 -14.42
C GLU A 144 2.74 19.73 -12.98
N THR A 145 2.68 18.79 -12.03
CA THR A 145 3.00 19.07 -10.62
C THR A 145 4.48 19.36 -10.43
N ALA A 146 5.37 18.61 -11.09
CA ALA A 146 6.80 18.86 -11.06
C ALA A 146 7.14 20.27 -11.59
N ARG A 147 6.59 20.66 -12.74
CA ARG A 147 6.78 22.02 -13.29
C ARG A 147 6.30 23.11 -12.34
N LYS A 148 5.10 22.96 -11.78
CA LYS A 148 4.56 23.93 -10.80
C LYS A 148 5.44 24.03 -9.56
N TRP A 149 6.02 22.91 -9.12
CA TRP A 149 6.94 22.89 -7.99
C TRP A 149 8.27 23.58 -8.33
N GLU A 150 8.86 23.27 -9.49
CA GLU A 150 10.10 23.91 -9.98
C GLU A 150 9.93 25.43 -10.10
N ASP A 151 8.83 25.89 -10.69
CA ASP A 151 8.52 27.33 -10.80
C ASP A 151 8.39 28.00 -9.43
N GLY A 152 7.71 27.33 -8.49
CA GLY A 152 7.53 27.82 -7.12
C GLY A 152 8.87 27.88 -6.37
N PHE A 153 9.68 26.83 -6.49
CA PHE A 153 11.00 26.74 -5.87
C PHE A 153 11.96 27.78 -6.44
N GLY A 154 11.96 28.00 -7.76
CA GLY A 154 12.77 29.02 -8.42
C GLY A 154 12.45 30.43 -7.92
N LYS A 155 11.16 30.76 -7.78
CA LYS A 155 10.72 32.06 -7.22
C LYS A 155 11.18 32.25 -5.77
N GLN A 156 11.00 31.23 -4.93
CA GLN A 156 11.45 31.29 -3.54
C GLN A 156 12.98 31.44 -3.43
N GLY A 157 13.74 30.76 -4.30
CA GLY A 157 15.19 30.89 -4.38
C GLY A 157 15.62 32.30 -4.75
N GLN A 158 14.98 32.91 -5.76
CA GLN A 158 15.24 34.30 -6.16
C GLN A 158 14.94 35.28 -5.02
N GLU A 159 13.79 35.14 -4.35
CA GLU A 159 13.44 35.99 -3.20
C GLU A 159 14.44 35.86 -2.04
N LEU A 160 14.96 34.66 -1.80
CA LEU A 160 15.96 34.43 -0.75
C LEU A 160 17.33 35.00 -1.14
N GLU A 161 17.74 34.85 -2.40
CA GLU A 161 18.98 35.44 -2.92
C GLU A 161 18.93 36.97 -2.86
N GLU A 162 17.81 37.59 -3.24
CA GLU A 162 17.61 39.04 -3.12
C GLU A 162 17.70 39.52 -1.67
N LYS A 163 17.09 38.79 -0.72
CA LYS A 163 17.19 39.10 0.72
C LYS A 163 18.63 38.96 1.23
N MET A 164 19.33 37.91 0.82
CA MET A 164 20.73 37.71 1.20
C MET A 164 21.62 38.84 0.66
N LYS A 165 21.47 39.21 -0.61
CA LYS A 165 22.20 40.34 -1.21
C LYS A 165 21.88 41.66 -0.51
N ALA A 166 20.63 41.89 -0.12
CA ALA A 166 20.23 43.08 0.62
C ALA A 166 20.85 43.12 2.04
N GLU A 167 20.86 41.99 2.76
CA GLU A 167 21.51 41.87 4.07
C GLU A 167 23.04 42.02 3.98
N GLU A 168 23.67 41.45 2.95
CA GLU A 168 25.11 41.62 2.69
C GLU A 168 25.44 43.08 2.37
N ALA A 169 24.65 43.75 1.53
CA ALA A 169 24.81 45.17 1.24
C ALA A 169 24.67 46.01 2.52
N ARG A 170 23.66 45.74 3.36
CA ARG A 170 23.47 46.44 4.64
C ARG A 170 24.67 46.23 5.58
N ARG A 171 25.18 45.00 5.70
CA ARG A 171 26.37 44.69 6.49
C ARG A 171 27.62 45.38 5.96
N MET A 172 27.78 45.49 4.65
CA MET A 172 28.90 46.20 4.03
C MET A 172 28.81 47.71 4.30
N GLU A 173 27.62 48.31 4.21
CA GLU A 173 27.40 49.71 4.60
C GLU A 173 27.68 49.94 6.09
N GLU A 174 27.21 49.05 6.96
CA GLU A 174 27.52 49.08 8.39
C GLU A 174 29.04 48.97 8.63
N ALA A 175 29.75 48.07 7.95
CA ALA A 175 31.20 47.89 8.07
C ALA A 175 32.02 49.10 7.57
N VAL A 176 31.57 49.76 6.50
CA VAL A 176 32.19 51.02 6.02
C VAL A 176 32.02 52.15 7.03
N ASN A 177 30.93 52.16 7.80
CA ASN A 177 30.65 53.16 8.83
C ASN A 177 31.31 52.85 10.20
N VAL A 178 31.87 51.65 10.40
CA VAL A 178 32.65 51.33 11.60
C VAL A 178 34.07 51.86 11.42
N ASP A 179 34.36 52.99 12.06
CA ASP A 179 35.71 53.55 12.17
C ASP A 179 36.59 52.64 13.03
N VAL A 180 37.35 51.74 12.38
CA VAL A 180 38.40 50.97 13.05
C VAL A 180 39.57 51.92 13.29
N SER A 181 39.48 52.72 14.34
CA SER A 181 40.62 53.46 14.85
C SER A 181 41.69 52.45 15.27
N VAL A 182 42.73 52.32 14.46
CA VAL A 182 43.93 51.56 14.81
C VAL A 182 44.53 52.27 16.02
N VAL A 183 44.37 51.69 17.20
CA VAL A 183 45.05 52.15 18.41
C VAL A 183 46.55 51.92 18.19
N GLN A 184 47.20 52.89 17.55
CA GLN A 184 48.64 53.04 17.51
C GLN A 184 49.08 53.49 18.91
N GLY A 185 49.18 52.56 19.84
CA GLY A 185 49.65 52.84 21.17
C GLY A 185 50.19 51.57 21.79
N ASP A 186 51.38 51.63 22.35
CA ASP A 186 52.04 50.63 23.16
C ASP A 186 52.75 49.50 22.40
N ARG A 187 52.07 48.76 21.51
CA ARG A 187 52.69 47.54 20.93
C ARG A 187 53.83 47.82 19.95
N ALA A 188 53.76 48.91 19.19
CA ALA A 188 54.83 49.31 18.27
C ALA A 188 56.09 49.73 19.03
N ASP A 189 55.92 50.50 20.11
CA ASP A 189 57.02 50.98 20.94
C ASP A 189 57.68 49.85 21.75
N GLU A 190 56.92 48.82 22.12
CA GLU A 190 57.44 47.59 22.73
C GLU A 190 58.32 46.80 21.75
N ILE A 191 57.87 46.65 20.50
CA ILE A 191 58.63 45.95 19.46
C ILE A 191 59.94 46.69 19.18
N GLU A 192 59.91 48.02 19.05
CA GLU A 192 61.11 48.82 18.81
C GLU A 192 62.14 48.70 19.94
N ARG A 193 61.68 48.76 21.20
CA ARG A 193 62.54 48.57 22.38
C ARG A 193 63.19 47.19 22.40
N SER A 194 62.42 46.14 22.11
CA SER A 194 62.94 44.77 22.10
C SER A 194 64.00 44.56 21.01
N LEU A 195 63.81 45.17 19.84
CA LEU A 195 64.76 45.10 18.73
C LEU A 195 66.07 45.81 19.07
N ARG A 196 65.98 47.00 19.66
CA ARG A 196 67.16 47.79 20.07
C ARG A 196 68.00 47.04 21.09
N LEU A 197 67.37 46.45 22.11
CA LEU A 197 68.06 45.61 23.10
C LEU A 197 68.77 44.42 22.43
N GLY A 198 68.12 43.76 21.47
CA GLY A 198 68.73 42.68 20.70
C GLY A 198 69.96 43.13 19.91
N GLN A 199 69.90 44.30 19.28
CA GLN A 199 71.03 44.88 18.53
C GLN A 199 72.20 45.25 19.44
N GLU A 200 71.93 45.84 20.60
CA GLU A 200 72.96 46.18 21.61
C GLU A 200 73.63 44.91 22.15
N GLY A 201 72.86 43.86 22.47
CA GLY A 201 73.39 42.57 22.90
C GLY A 201 74.28 41.90 21.85
N LEU A 202 73.89 41.94 20.58
CA LEU A 202 74.70 41.47 19.46
C LEU A 202 76.02 42.25 19.32
N GLY A 203 75.99 43.57 19.56
CA GLY A 203 77.19 44.41 19.56
C GLY A 203 78.19 44.01 20.65
N VAL A 204 77.71 43.79 21.88
CA VAL A 204 78.54 43.32 23.00
C VAL A 204 79.14 41.95 22.70
N LEU A 205 78.34 41.01 22.16
CA LEU A 205 78.82 39.69 21.77
C LEU A 205 79.93 39.79 20.72
N LYS A 206 79.75 40.61 19.69
CA LYS A 206 80.75 40.84 18.64
C LYS A 206 82.07 41.38 19.20
N GLN A 207 82.03 42.30 20.15
CA GLN A 207 83.24 42.82 20.82
C GLN A 207 83.90 41.76 21.72
N GLY A 208 83.11 40.97 22.46
CA GLY A 208 83.61 39.92 23.35
C GLY A 208 84.19 38.70 22.63
N MET A 209 83.66 38.36 21.45
CA MET A 209 84.10 37.20 20.65
C MET A 209 85.58 37.26 20.26
N GLY A 210 86.12 38.44 19.92
CA GLY A 210 87.55 38.56 19.60
C GLY A 210 88.44 38.20 20.80
N GLY A 211 88.04 38.60 22.01
CA GLY A 211 88.78 38.30 23.24
C GLY A 211 88.64 36.85 23.70
N THR A 212 87.52 36.19 23.45
CA THR A 212 87.38 34.74 23.72
C THR A 212 88.15 33.91 22.71
N VAL A 213 88.13 34.28 21.43
CA VAL A 213 88.95 33.65 20.37
C VAL A 213 90.43 33.78 20.67
N ALA A 214 90.92 34.98 21.01
CA ALA A 214 92.33 35.18 21.37
C ALA A 214 92.75 34.37 22.62
N ARG A 215 91.85 34.20 23.60
CA ARG A 215 92.10 33.32 24.76
C ARG A 215 92.16 31.85 24.34
N LEU A 216 91.32 31.43 23.40
CA LEU A 216 91.30 30.08 22.85
C LEU A 216 92.57 29.79 22.04
N GLU A 217 93.03 30.73 21.20
CA GLU A 217 94.30 30.63 20.48
C GLU A 217 95.51 30.56 21.42
N LYS A 218 95.54 31.37 22.48
CA LYS A 218 96.58 31.26 23.53
C LYS A 218 96.54 29.92 24.23
N ALA A 219 95.36 29.44 24.61
CA ALA A 219 95.22 28.12 25.22
C ALA A 219 95.73 27.01 24.28
N ARG A 220 95.42 27.11 22.98
CA ARG A 220 95.93 26.19 21.95
C ARG A 220 97.46 26.24 21.83
N MET A 221 98.06 27.42 21.75
CA MET A 221 99.53 27.56 21.72
C MET A 221 100.18 26.97 22.97
N VAL A 222 99.58 27.14 24.14
CA VAL A 222 100.08 26.53 25.39
C VAL A 222 100.01 25.00 25.32
N VAL A 223 98.92 24.44 24.77
CA VAL A 223 98.80 22.99 24.56
C VAL A 223 99.90 22.49 23.61
N GLU A 224 100.12 23.15 22.47
CA GLU A 224 101.17 22.78 21.50
C GLU A 224 102.57 22.80 22.14
N VAL A 225 102.89 23.80 22.98
CA VAL A 225 104.17 23.87 23.70
C VAL A 225 104.33 22.77 24.77
N VAL A 226 103.25 22.33 25.39
CA VAL A 226 103.27 21.22 26.36
C VAL A 226 103.46 19.88 25.65
N GLU A 227 102.86 19.71 24.47
CA GLU A 227 103.04 18.53 23.62
C GLU A 227 104.47 18.42 23.05
N GLU A 228 105.12 19.53 22.70
CA GLU A 228 106.52 19.54 22.21
C GLU A 228 107.59 19.30 23.30
N LYS A 229 107.24 19.46 24.59
CA LYS A 229 108.15 19.27 25.74
C LYS A 229 107.97 17.94 26.48
N SER A 230 107.09 17.07 26.00
CA SER A 230 106.82 15.72 26.54
C SER A 230 107.41 14.65 25.62
#